data_AF-A0A9V1F1Y4-F1
#
_entry.id   AF-A0A9V1F1Y4-F1
#
_cell.length_a   1.000
_cell.length_b   1.000
_cell.length_c   1.000
_cell.angle_alpha   90.00
_cell.angle_beta   90.00
_cell.angle_gamma   90.00
#
_symmetry.space_group_name_H-M   'P 1'
#
loop_
_entity.id
_entity.type
_entity.pdbx_description
1 polymer ?
#
loop_
_entity_poly.entity_id
_entity_poly.type
_entity_poly.pdbx_seq_one_letter_code
_entity_poly.pdbx_strand_id
1 'polypeptide(L)'
;MVHFTAEEKAAVVSLWAKVNVELVGGEVLGRLLVVFPWTQRFFDNFGNLSSESAIMGNPRVKAHGKKVLTSFGNAVKHMDDLKDTFAELSELHCDKMHVDPENFKVQAAWQKLTTAVANALAHRYH
;
A
#
# COMPACT_ATOMS: atom_id res chain seq x y z
N MET A 1 -0.51 20.85 8.74
CA MET A 1 -0.36 20.00 7.54
C MET A 1 1.11 19.77 7.31
N VAL A 2 1.51 18.63 6.77
CA VAL A 2 2.93 18.41 6.42
C VAL A 2 3.24 19.30 5.22
N HIS A 3 4.34 20.05 5.27
CA HIS A 3 4.84 20.82 4.14
C HIS A 3 6.06 20.10 3.57
N PHE A 4 5.94 19.63 2.33
CA PHE A 4 7.07 19.05 1.61
C PHE A 4 7.87 20.15 0.90
N THR A 5 9.20 20.07 0.95
CA THR A 5 10.05 20.92 0.12
C THR A 5 9.92 20.54 -1.36
N ALA A 6 10.43 21.38 -2.27
CA ALA A 6 10.45 21.08 -3.69
C ALA A 6 11.28 19.82 -3.99
N GLU A 7 12.39 19.64 -3.28
CA GLU A 7 13.29 18.51 -3.40
C GLU A 7 12.61 17.21 -2.93
N GLU A 8 11.89 17.26 -1.81
CA GLU A 8 11.14 16.10 -1.31
C GLU A 8 10.04 15.68 -2.28
N LYS A 9 9.27 16.64 -2.82
CA LYS A 9 8.25 16.37 -3.83
C LYS A 9 8.86 15.76 -5.09
N ALA A 10 9.97 16.31 -5.58
CA ALA A 10 10.66 15.78 -6.75
C ALA A 10 11.17 14.35 -6.51
N ALA A 11 11.71 14.06 -5.33
CA ALA A 11 12.15 12.71 -4.96
C ALA A 11 10.99 11.70 -4.94
N VAL A 12 9.85 12.08 -4.35
CA VAL A 12 8.64 11.23 -4.31
C VAL A 12 8.12 10.95 -5.72
N VAL A 13 8.01 11.98 -6.57
CA VAL A 13 7.55 11.83 -7.96
C VAL A 13 8.51 10.95 -8.77
N SER A 14 9.82 11.18 -8.65
CA SER A 14 10.86 10.40 -9.34
C SER A 14 10.84 8.91 -8.94
N LEU A 15 10.63 8.63 -7.65
CA LEU A 15 10.46 7.26 -7.17
C LEU A 15 9.17 6.65 -7.71
N TRP A 16 8.05 7.37 -7.61
CA TRP A 16 6.74 6.87 -8.04
C TRP A 16 6.70 6.57 -9.54
N ALA A 17 7.39 7.33 -10.37
CA ALA A 17 7.49 7.10 -11.81
C ALA A 17 8.09 5.72 -12.18
N LYS A 18 8.81 5.08 -11.27
CA LYS A 18 9.41 3.74 -11.44
C LYS A 18 8.50 2.61 -10.95
N VAL A 19 7.38 2.93 -10.29
CA VAL A 19 6.48 1.94 -9.70
C VAL A 19 5.59 1.32 -10.77
N ASN A 20 5.69 0.00 -10.96
CA ASN A 20 4.67 -0.75 -11.69
C ASN A 20 3.45 -0.98 -10.79
N VAL A 21 2.46 -0.10 -10.89
CA VAL A 21 1.27 -0.09 -10.02
C VAL A 21 0.52 -1.42 -10.00
N GLU A 22 0.46 -2.13 -11.14
CA GLU A 22 -0.26 -3.40 -11.23
C GLU A 22 0.47 -4.53 -10.51
N LEU A 23 1.77 -4.68 -10.79
CA LEU A 23 2.60 -5.70 -10.16
C LEU A 23 2.76 -5.42 -8.66
N VAL A 24 3.23 -4.23 -8.32
CA VAL A 24 3.57 -3.86 -6.94
C VAL A 24 2.32 -3.78 -6.08
N GLY A 25 1.19 -3.34 -6.64
CA GLY A 25 -0.07 -3.25 -5.89
C GLY A 25 -0.53 -4.60 -5.38
N GLY A 26 -0.53 -5.62 -6.24
CA GLY A 26 -0.88 -6.99 -5.83
C GLY A 26 0.09 -7.58 -4.81
N GLU A 27 1.39 -7.37 -4.99
CA GLU A 27 2.40 -7.84 -4.03
C GLU A 27 2.27 -7.20 -2.66
N VAL A 28 2.05 -5.88 -2.60
CA VAL A 28 1.90 -5.14 -1.35
C VAL A 28 0.70 -5.65 -0.55
N LEU A 29 -0.47 -5.78 -1.18
CA LEU A 29 -1.66 -6.25 -0.47
C LEU A 29 -1.53 -7.73 -0.11
N GLY A 30 -1.02 -8.56 -1.00
CA GLY A 30 -0.80 -9.98 -0.71
C GLY A 30 0.12 -10.18 0.49
N ARG A 31 1.25 -9.45 0.55
CA ARG A 31 2.18 -9.51 1.69
C ARG A 31 1.55 -9.01 2.99
N LEU A 32 0.72 -7.95 2.95
CA LEU A 32 -0.02 -7.49 4.12
C LEU A 32 -0.88 -8.63 4.69
N LEU A 33 -1.66 -9.31 3.84
CA LEU A 33 -2.56 -10.38 4.25
C LEU A 33 -1.83 -11.63 4.76
N VAL A 34 -0.62 -11.90 4.26
CA VAL A 34 0.22 -13.02 4.72
C VAL A 34 0.87 -12.70 6.07
N VAL A 35 1.50 -11.52 6.19
CA VAL A 35 2.31 -11.15 7.36
C VAL A 35 1.44 -10.75 8.54
N PHE A 36 0.27 -10.16 8.27
CA PHE A 36 -0.67 -9.69 9.28
C PHE A 36 -2.04 -10.34 9.06
N PRO A 37 -2.19 -11.65 9.36
CA PRO A 37 -3.35 -12.44 8.96
C PRO A 37 -4.69 -11.93 9.53
N TRP A 38 -4.67 -11.18 10.64
CA TRP A 38 -5.89 -10.55 11.18
C TRP A 38 -6.52 -9.54 10.21
N THR A 39 -5.75 -8.99 9.27
CA THR A 39 -6.25 -8.06 8.24
C THR A 39 -7.15 -8.74 7.22
N GLN A 40 -7.08 -10.08 7.08
CA GLN A 40 -7.91 -10.85 6.16
C GLN A 40 -9.41 -10.71 6.47
N ARG A 41 -9.79 -10.39 7.72
CA ARG A 41 -11.19 -10.18 8.12
C ARG A 41 -11.92 -9.11 7.31
N PHE A 42 -11.18 -8.14 6.75
CA PHE A 42 -11.74 -7.06 5.93
C PHE A 42 -11.96 -7.47 4.47
N PHE A 43 -11.55 -8.69 4.10
CA PHE A 43 -11.52 -9.20 2.73
C PHE A 43 -12.20 -10.57 2.63
N ASP A 44 -13.18 -10.85 3.49
CA ASP A 44 -13.98 -12.08 3.50
C ASP A 44 -14.56 -12.47 2.13
N ASN A 45 -14.95 -11.47 1.35
CA ASN A 45 -15.50 -11.62 0.01
C ASN A 45 -14.43 -11.90 -1.07
N PHE A 46 -13.16 -12.01 -0.73
CA PHE A 46 -12.10 -12.26 -1.72
C PHE A 46 -11.90 -13.75 -2.04
N GLY A 47 -12.65 -14.64 -1.36
CA GLY A 47 -12.58 -16.08 -1.59
C GLY A 47 -11.46 -16.72 -0.79
N ASN A 48 -10.72 -17.65 -1.40
CA ASN A 48 -9.69 -18.40 -0.68
C ASN A 48 -8.48 -17.51 -0.32
N LEU A 49 -8.24 -17.35 0.99
CA LEU A 49 -7.09 -16.66 1.58
C LEU A 49 -6.34 -17.56 2.59
N SER A 50 -6.52 -18.88 2.54
CA SER A 50 -6.07 -19.81 3.59
C SER A 50 -4.56 -20.09 3.62
N SER A 51 -3.81 -19.70 2.60
CA SER A 51 -2.37 -19.90 2.48
C SER A 51 -1.70 -18.75 1.72
N GLU A 52 -0.39 -18.62 1.84
CA GLU A 52 0.39 -17.64 1.06
C GLU A 52 0.15 -17.80 -0.44
N SER A 53 0.21 -19.02 -0.97
CA SER A 53 -0.03 -19.27 -2.40
C SER A 53 -1.44 -18.91 -2.83
N ALA A 54 -2.45 -19.18 -1.99
CA ALA A 54 -3.83 -18.78 -2.24
C ALA A 54 -3.95 -17.24 -2.27
N ILE A 55 -3.38 -16.54 -1.29
CA ILE A 55 -3.41 -15.08 -1.19
C ILE A 55 -2.67 -14.42 -2.36
N MET A 56 -1.42 -14.79 -2.59
CA MET A 56 -0.55 -14.19 -3.63
C MET A 56 -1.05 -14.52 -5.05
N GLY A 57 -1.73 -15.65 -5.21
CA GLY A 57 -2.39 -16.04 -6.46
C GLY A 57 -3.77 -15.42 -6.68
N ASN A 58 -4.38 -14.83 -5.64
CA ASN A 58 -5.78 -14.42 -5.67
C ASN A 58 -6.01 -13.21 -6.61
N PRO A 59 -6.85 -13.33 -7.66
CA PRO A 59 -7.09 -12.24 -8.61
C PRO A 59 -7.78 -11.03 -7.97
N ARG A 60 -8.62 -11.22 -6.94
CA ARG A 60 -9.27 -10.12 -6.22
C ARG A 60 -8.28 -9.34 -5.35
N VAL A 61 -7.34 -10.04 -4.71
CA VAL A 61 -6.21 -9.39 -4.00
C VAL A 61 -5.39 -8.54 -4.96
N LYS A 62 -4.99 -9.09 -6.11
CA LYS A 62 -4.23 -8.33 -7.12
C LYS A 62 -4.99 -7.10 -7.61
N ALA A 63 -6.26 -7.26 -7.96
CA ALA A 63 -7.10 -6.17 -8.44
C ALA A 63 -7.30 -5.08 -7.37
N HIS A 64 -7.51 -5.46 -6.11
CA HIS A 64 -7.67 -4.48 -5.03
C HIS A 64 -6.35 -3.79 -4.68
N GLY A 65 -5.23 -4.52 -4.67
CA GLY A 65 -3.90 -3.96 -4.48
C GLY A 65 -3.55 -2.89 -5.53
N LYS A 66 -3.92 -3.12 -6.79
CA LYS A 66 -3.83 -2.12 -7.86
C LYS A 66 -4.66 -0.86 -7.54
N LYS A 67 -5.88 -1.00 -7.03
CA LYS A 67 -6.71 0.15 -6.62
C LYS A 67 -6.07 0.94 -5.49
N VAL A 68 -5.51 0.25 -4.48
CA VAL A 68 -4.79 0.88 -3.37
C VAL A 68 -3.62 1.72 -3.88
N LEU A 69 -2.73 1.15 -4.71
CA LEU A 69 -1.61 1.94 -5.24
C LEU A 69 -2.02 3.00 -6.25
N THR A 70 -3.12 2.82 -6.98
CA THR A 70 -3.67 3.89 -7.82
C THR A 70 -4.06 5.11 -6.96
N SER A 71 -4.65 4.88 -5.78
CA SER A 71 -4.96 5.95 -4.83
C SER A 71 -3.70 6.66 -4.30
N PHE A 72 -2.65 5.92 -3.95
CA PHE A 72 -1.35 6.52 -3.62
C PHE A 72 -0.77 7.34 -4.78
N GLY A 73 -0.93 6.88 -6.03
CA GLY A 73 -0.52 7.65 -7.21
C GLY A 73 -1.31 8.94 -7.40
N ASN A 74 -2.57 8.99 -6.95
CA ASN A 74 -3.33 10.23 -6.89
C ASN A 74 -2.75 11.18 -5.83
N ALA A 75 -2.45 10.66 -4.63
CA ALA A 75 -1.81 11.45 -3.57
C ALA A 75 -0.45 12.05 -3.98
N VAL A 76 0.36 11.32 -4.76
CA VAL A 76 1.61 11.85 -5.33
C VAL A 76 1.38 13.06 -6.25
N LYS A 77 0.22 13.17 -6.91
CA LYS A 77 -0.14 14.33 -7.74
C LYS A 77 -0.68 15.50 -6.92
N HIS A 78 -1.10 15.26 -5.68
CA HIS A 78 -1.78 16.22 -4.80
C HIS A 78 -1.10 16.32 -3.43
N MET A 79 0.25 16.32 -3.40
CA MET A 79 1.04 16.30 -2.16
C MET A 79 0.82 17.52 -1.25
N ASP A 80 0.34 18.63 -1.81
CA ASP A 80 -0.03 19.83 -1.06
C ASP A 80 -1.42 19.76 -0.44
N ASP A 81 -2.22 18.75 -0.77
CA ASP A 81 -3.62 18.63 -0.34
C ASP A 81 -4.00 17.17 -0.08
N LEU A 82 -3.16 16.47 0.69
CA LEU A 82 -3.39 15.06 1.02
C LEU A 82 -4.67 14.85 1.83
N LYS A 83 -5.06 15.82 2.67
CA LYS A 83 -6.23 15.69 3.53
C LYS A 83 -7.51 15.58 2.69
N ASP A 84 -7.71 16.52 1.76
CA ASP A 84 -8.93 16.52 0.97
C ASP A 84 -8.88 15.41 -0.10
N THR A 85 -7.69 15.12 -0.65
CA THR A 85 -7.47 13.98 -1.56
C THR A 85 -7.90 12.64 -0.96
N PHE A 86 -7.72 12.44 0.34
CA PHE A 86 -8.08 11.19 1.04
C PHE A 86 -9.39 11.26 1.82
N ALA A 87 -10.13 12.37 1.79
CA ALA A 87 -11.29 12.57 2.66
C ALA A 87 -12.35 11.46 2.50
N GLU A 88 -12.75 11.14 1.25
CA GLU A 88 -13.72 10.07 0.97
C GLU A 88 -13.21 8.68 1.40
N LEU A 89 -11.92 8.42 1.20
CA LEU A 89 -11.30 7.16 1.62
C LEU A 89 -11.20 7.05 3.15
N SER A 90 -10.96 8.17 3.84
CA SER A 90 -10.98 8.25 5.29
C SER A 90 -12.36 7.90 5.84
N GLU A 91 -13.43 8.51 5.30
CA GLU A 91 -14.82 8.20 5.69
C GLU A 91 -15.13 6.71 5.45
N LEU A 92 -14.79 6.19 4.27
CA LEU A 92 -15.02 4.79 3.95
C LEU A 92 -14.33 3.84 4.94
N HIS A 93 -13.03 4.05 5.20
CA HIS A 93 -12.27 3.12 6.03
C HIS A 93 -12.59 3.27 7.53
N CYS A 94 -12.86 4.49 7.99
CA CYS A 94 -13.21 4.77 9.38
C CYS A 94 -14.66 4.41 9.68
N ASP A 95 -15.62 5.03 8.98
CA ASP A 95 -17.03 5.05 9.39
C ASP A 95 -17.82 3.85 8.86
N LYS A 96 -17.41 3.29 7.71
CA LYS A 96 -18.11 2.14 7.09
C LYS A 96 -17.40 0.84 7.38
N MET A 97 -16.09 0.79 7.19
CA MET A 97 -15.30 -0.43 7.36
C MET A 97 -14.75 -0.62 8.78
N HIS A 98 -14.78 0.41 9.62
CA HIS A 98 -14.30 0.37 11.01
C HIS A 98 -12.86 -0.19 11.10
N VAL A 99 -12.01 0.21 10.16
CA VAL A 99 -10.60 -0.20 10.13
C VAL A 99 -9.85 0.56 11.22
N ASP A 100 -9.25 -0.18 12.15
CA ASP A 100 -8.37 0.42 13.16
C ASP A 100 -7.21 1.16 12.46
N PRO A 101 -6.97 2.45 12.76
CA PRO A 101 -5.90 3.23 12.16
C PRO A 101 -4.51 2.62 12.27
N GLU A 102 -4.27 1.76 13.25
CA GLU A 102 -3.00 1.05 13.42
C GLU A 102 -2.68 0.14 12.24
N ASN A 103 -3.69 -0.39 11.52
CA ASN A 103 -3.46 -1.20 10.32
C ASN A 103 -2.79 -0.39 9.19
N PHE A 104 -3.05 0.91 9.07
CA PHE A 104 -2.36 1.76 8.11
C PHE A 104 -0.88 1.95 8.47
N LYS A 105 -0.57 2.09 9.77
CA LYS A 105 0.82 2.20 10.25
C LYS A 105 1.59 0.91 10.04
N VAL A 106 0.97 -0.23 10.35
CA VAL A 106 1.57 -1.55 10.17
C VAL A 106 1.86 -1.83 8.69
N GLN A 107 0.93 -1.48 7.80
CA GLN A 107 1.15 -1.57 6.35
C GLN A 107 2.36 -0.72 5.92
N ALA A 108 2.43 0.54 6.35
CA ALA A 108 3.52 1.44 6.01
C ALA A 108 4.87 0.98 6.60
N ALA A 109 4.88 0.52 7.85
CA ALA A 109 6.08 0.02 8.52
C ALA A 109 6.64 -1.22 7.82
N TRP A 110 5.78 -2.15 7.44
CA TRP A 110 6.18 -3.34 6.71
C TRP A 110 6.75 -3.02 5.34
N GLN A 111 6.10 -2.15 4.56
CA GLN A 111 6.61 -1.67 3.27
C GLN A 111 8.00 -1.04 3.39
N LYS A 112 8.23 -0.22 4.43
CA LYS A 112 9.54 0.38 4.70
C LYS A 112 10.59 -0.69 4.99
N LEU A 113 10.28 -1.66 5.86
CA LEU A 113 11.20 -2.74 6.21
C LEU A 113 11.58 -3.58 4.98
N THR A 114 10.59 -4.01 4.18
CA THR A 114 10.86 -4.82 2.99
C THR A 114 11.69 -4.07 1.96
N THR A 115 11.44 -2.78 1.80
CA THR A 115 12.22 -1.91 0.88
C THR A 115 13.66 -1.75 1.36
N ALA A 116 13.86 -1.52 2.66
CA ALA A 116 15.19 -1.38 3.24
C ALA A 116 16.02 -2.67 3.08
N VAL A 117 15.42 -3.83 3.36
CA VAL A 117 16.08 -5.13 3.18
C VAL A 117 16.40 -5.38 1.70
N ALA A 118 15.46 -5.14 0.79
CA ALA A 118 15.67 -5.31 -0.65
C ALA A 118 16.83 -4.42 -1.16
N ASN A 119 16.86 -3.15 -0.77
CA ASN A 119 17.94 -2.24 -1.15
C ASN A 119 19.29 -2.69 -0.56
N ALA A 120 19.33 -3.11 0.71
CA ALA A 120 20.55 -3.60 1.35
C ALA A 120 21.10 -4.86 0.66
N LEU A 121 20.23 -5.78 0.23
CA LEU A 121 20.62 -6.95 -0.54
C LEU A 121 21.12 -6.55 -1.94
N ALA A 122 20.42 -5.64 -2.63
CA ALA A 122 20.85 -5.16 -3.93
C ALA A 122 22.25 -4.54 -3.90
N HIS A 123 22.55 -3.73 -2.88
CA HIS A 123 23.88 -3.12 -2.70
C HIS A 123 24.98 -4.10 -2.24
N ARG A 124 24.63 -5.24 -1.65
CA ARG A 124 25.60 -6.24 -1.17
C ARG A 124 25.92 -7.32 -2.20
N TYR A 125 25.01 -7.55 -3.15
CA TYR A 125 25.09 -8.66 -4.11
C TYR A 125 25.14 -8.21 -5.57
N HIS A 126 25.15 -6.89 -5.83
CA HIS A 126 25.43 -6.25 -7.12
C HIS A 126 26.38 -5.08 -6.92
#